data_AF-A0A7X7E3L2-F1
#
_entry.id   AF-A0A7X7E3L2-F1
#
_cell.length_a   1.000
_cell.length_b   1.000
_cell.length_c   1.000
_cell.angle_alpha   90.00
_cell.angle_beta   90.00
_cell.angle_gamma   90.00
#
_symmetry.space_group_name_H-M   'P 1'
#
loop_
_entity.id
_entity.type
_entity.pdbx_description
1 polymer ?
#
loop_
_entity_poly.entity_id
_entity_poly.type
_entity_poly.pdbx_seq_one_letter_code
_entity_poly.pdbx_strand_id
1 'polypeptide(L)'
;SVQKDPSPLKVELFINEFNKNRERLKMLGKMLNSTEQNIPDLDFLKKEFQTLDAALDLLQNNFLTDKPEKSVTLHSLGHKVMQLSLAYWEESTGKTKVDLAELSKLWKTQLYPDGWCRTQTLDKYLDLSVFPSVPRWNKIVKTAEFVLSYSDCRTTGRDKLDQALTKLKLFL
;
A
#
# COMPACT_ATOMS: atom_id res chain seq x y z
N SER A 1 28.30 -3.87 0.16
CA SER A 1 27.54 -2.75 -0.43
C SER A 1 26.07 -2.93 -0.13
N VAL A 2 25.52 -2.14 0.80
CA VAL A 2 24.13 -2.26 1.25
C VAL A 2 23.24 -1.46 0.28
N GLN A 3 22.44 -2.16 -0.52
CA GLN A 3 21.36 -1.54 -1.28
C GLN A 3 20.34 -0.97 -0.27
N LYS A 4 20.24 0.36 -0.26
CA LYS A 4 19.36 1.12 0.64
C LYS A 4 18.00 1.21 -0.04
N ASP A 5 17.03 0.43 0.43
CA ASP A 5 15.67 0.45 -0.11
C ASP A 5 15.12 1.88 -0.17
N PRO A 6 14.53 2.30 -1.30
CA PRO A 6 14.08 3.68 -1.48
C PRO A 6 12.92 4.01 -0.52
N SER A 7 13.01 5.18 0.11
CA SER A 7 11.98 5.73 1.02
C SER A 7 10.57 5.66 0.39
N PRO A 8 9.51 5.30 1.15
CA PRO A 8 8.14 5.20 0.63
C PRO A 8 7.60 6.50 0.01
N LEU A 9 8.05 7.65 0.52
CA LEU A 9 7.73 8.98 -0.02
C LEU A 9 8.39 9.20 -1.38
N LYS A 10 9.56 8.58 -1.62
CA LYS A 10 10.22 8.57 -2.92
C LYS A 10 9.51 7.66 -3.92
N VAL A 11 8.95 6.53 -3.48
CA VAL A 11 8.22 5.60 -4.36
C VAL A 11 6.92 6.22 -4.88
N GLU A 12 6.16 6.90 -4.02
CA GLU A 12 4.90 7.54 -4.42
C GLU A 12 5.12 8.77 -5.32
N LEU A 13 6.15 9.58 -5.01
CA LEU A 13 6.61 10.64 -5.91
C LEU A 13 7.08 10.06 -7.23
N PHE A 14 7.83 8.96 -7.20
CA PHE A 14 8.31 8.27 -8.40
C PHE A 14 7.16 7.76 -9.26
N ILE A 15 6.13 7.12 -8.68
CA ILE A 15 4.96 6.64 -9.43
C ILE A 15 4.19 7.82 -10.07
N ASN A 16 3.99 8.91 -9.33
CA ASN A 16 3.30 10.08 -9.87
C ASN A 16 4.11 10.75 -11.00
N GLU A 17 5.42 10.86 -10.81
CA GLU A 17 6.33 11.42 -11.80
C GLU A 17 6.47 10.50 -13.03
N PHE A 18 6.45 9.19 -12.83
CA PHE A 18 6.45 8.18 -13.88
C PHE A 18 5.17 8.23 -14.71
N ASN A 19 4.00 8.31 -14.07
CA ASN A 19 2.72 8.45 -14.77
C ASN A 19 2.65 9.77 -15.55
N LYS A 20 3.13 10.87 -14.97
CA LYS A 20 3.24 12.16 -15.68
C LYS A 20 4.17 12.06 -16.89
N ASN A 21 5.32 11.41 -16.74
CA ASN A 21 6.27 11.22 -17.84
C ASN A 21 5.71 10.31 -18.94
N ARG A 22 4.91 9.31 -18.58
CA ARG A 22 4.21 8.45 -19.54
C ARG A 22 3.21 9.24 -20.38
N GLU A 23 2.39 10.09 -19.75
CA GLU A 23 1.44 10.92 -20.47
C GLU A 23 2.14 11.95 -21.37
N ARG A 24 3.30 12.49 -20.96
CA ARG A 24 4.16 13.31 -21.84
C ARG A 24 4.65 12.52 -23.05
N LEU A 25 5.09 11.28 -22.86
CA LEU A 25 5.56 10.42 -23.95
C LEU A 25 4.45 10.16 -24.98
N LYS A 26 3.24 9.86 -24.51
CA LYS A 26 2.05 9.69 -25.38
C LYS A 26 1.72 10.97 -26.14
N MET A 27 1.84 12.13 -25.49
CA MET A 27 1.62 13.42 -26.14
C MET A 27 2.65 13.69 -27.25
N LEU A 28 3.93 13.39 -27.00
CA LEU A 28 4.99 13.49 -28.03
C LEU A 28 4.74 12.55 -29.21
N GLY A 29 4.34 11.30 -28.95
CA GLY A 29 3.97 10.35 -30.00
C GLY A 29 2.80 10.85 -30.87
N LYS A 30 1.80 11.49 -30.25
CA LYS A 30 0.69 12.14 -30.97
C LYS A 30 1.16 13.33 -31.80
N MET A 31 2.03 14.18 -31.24
CA MET A 31 2.59 15.33 -31.94
C MET A 31 3.41 14.93 -33.18
N LEU A 32 4.23 13.87 -33.06
CA LEU A 32 5.00 13.28 -34.17
C LEU A 32 4.10 12.66 -35.25
N ASN A 33 2.91 12.17 -34.88
CA ASN A 33 1.94 11.65 -35.84
C ASN A 33 1.22 12.75 -36.62
N SER A 34 1.08 13.93 -36.02
CA SER A 34 0.44 15.11 -36.62
C SER A 34 1.42 16.07 -37.30
N THR A 35 2.73 15.79 -37.29
CA THR A 35 3.72 16.60 -38.00
C THR A 35 3.81 16.14 -39.45
N GLU A 36 3.51 17.03 -40.40
CA GLU A 36 3.59 16.75 -41.86
C GLU A 36 5.03 16.79 -42.41
N GLN A 37 6.02 17.03 -41.55
CA GLN A 37 7.41 17.07 -41.97
C GLN A 37 7.93 15.66 -42.28
N ASN A 38 8.53 15.50 -43.47
CA ASN A 38 9.16 14.27 -43.91
C ASN A 38 10.48 14.07 -43.15
N ILE A 39 10.38 13.65 -41.90
CA ILE A 39 11.52 13.35 -41.03
C ILE A 39 12.03 11.95 -41.44
N PRO A 40 13.26 11.82 -41.94
CA PRO A 40 13.87 10.52 -42.18
C PRO A 40 13.88 9.70 -40.89
N ASP A 41 13.63 8.39 -40.99
CA ASP A 41 13.54 7.48 -39.84
C ASP A 41 12.40 7.73 -38.85
N LEU A 42 11.40 8.53 -39.21
CA LEU A 42 10.20 8.74 -38.37
C LEU A 42 9.46 7.43 -38.06
N ASP A 43 9.40 6.50 -39.03
CA ASP A 43 8.79 5.18 -38.82
C ASP A 43 9.60 4.29 -37.89
N PHE A 44 10.93 4.41 -37.92
CA PHE A 44 11.82 3.72 -36.98
C PHE A 44 11.61 4.28 -35.57
N LEU A 45 11.60 5.60 -35.43
CA LEU A 45 11.39 6.28 -34.16
C LEU A 45 10.00 5.97 -33.58
N LYS A 46 8.95 5.94 -34.40
CA LYS A 46 7.59 5.53 -33.97
C LYS A 46 7.56 4.10 -33.43
N LYS A 47 8.26 3.17 -34.08
CA LYS A 47 8.38 1.79 -33.60
C LYS A 47 9.11 1.71 -32.27
N GLU A 48 10.21 2.47 -32.10
CA GLU A 48 10.89 2.56 -30.81
C GLU A 48 9.95 3.09 -29.71
N PHE A 49 9.20 4.17 -29.98
CA PHE A 49 8.23 4.70 -29.01
C PHE A 49 7.14 3.70 -28.63
N GLN A 50 6.63 2.92 -29.60
CA GLN A 50 5.64 1.87 -29.33
C GLN A 50 6.22 0.74 -28.49
N THR A 51 7.46 0.32 -28.77
CA THR A 51 8.14 -0.69 -27.93
C THR A 51 8.40 -0.18 -26.52
N LEU A 52 8.72 1.11 -26.37
CA LEU A 52 8.93 1.72 -25.06
C LEU A 52 7.61 1.80 -24.27
N ASP A 53 6.50 2.22 -24.88
CA ASP A 53 5.19 2.27 -24.22
C ASP A 53 4.71 0.87 -23.80
N ALA A 54 4.96 -0.15 -24.63
CA ALA A 54 4.68 -1.55 -24.27
C ALA A 54 5.55 -2.07 -23.11
N ALA A 55 6.83 -1.71 -23.07
CA ALA A 55 7.70 -2.05 -21.94
C ALA A 55 7.27 -1.33 -20.64
N LEU A 56 6.80 -0.07 -20.75
CA LEU A 56 6.24 0.68 -19.63
C LEU A 56 4.91 0.07 -19.14
N ASP A 57 4.07 -0.45 -20.05
CA ASP A 57 2.88 -1.22 -19.70
C ASP A 57 3.21 -2.50 -18.94
N LEU A 58 4.22 -3.25 -19.39
CA LEU A 58 4.67 -4.46 -18.70
C LEU A 58 5.23 -4.15 -17.31
N LEU A 59 6.00 -3.08 -17.15
CA LEU A 59 6.49 -2.63 -15.85
C LEU A 59 5.33 -2.18 -14.96
N GLN A 60 4.41 -1.36 -15.47
CA GLN A 60 3.25 -0.91 -14.72
C GLN A 60 2.36 -2.09 -14.30
N ASN A 61 2.15 -3.06 -15.18
CA ASN A 61 1.39 -4.28 -14.89
C ASN A 61 2.11 -5.14 -13.86
N ASN A 62 3.41 -5.37 -13.95
CA ASN A 62 4.13 -6.12 -12.92
C ASN A 62 4.12 -5.43 -11.54
N PHE A 63 3.93 -4.11 -11.48
CA PHE A 63 3.73 -3.36 -10.24
C PHE A 63 2.26 -3.26 -9.78
N LEU A 64 1.27 -3.56 -10.64
CA LEU A 64 -0.18 -3.41 -10.37
C LEU A 64 -1.00 -4.72 -10.48
N THR A 65 -0.47 -5.78 -11.08
CA THR A 65 -1.19 -7.05 -11.28
C THR A 65 -1.14 -7.87 -10.01
N ASP A 66 -2.06 -7.59 -9.10
CA ASP A 66 -2.71 -8.69 -8.39
C ASP A 66 -4.14 -8.80 -8.91
N LYS A 67 -4.50 -10.02 -9.36
CA LYS A 67 -5.82 -10.41 -9.89
C LYS A 67 -6.95 -9.73 -9.08
N PRO A 68 -8.05 -9.21 -9.65
CA PRO A 68 -9.11 -8.55 -8.87
C PRO A 68 -9.68 -9.45 -7.75
N GLU A 69 -9.72 -10.77 -7.93
CA GLU A 69 -10.04 -11.72 -6.84
C GLU A 69 -8.97 -11.76 -5.73
N LYS A 70 -7.68 -11.71 -6.10
CA LYS A 70 -6.57 -11.68 -5.14
C LYS A 70 -6.50 -10.35 -4.40
N SER A 71 -6.68 -9.21 -5.06
CA SER A 71 -6.63 -7.90 -4.40
C SER A 71 -7.79 -7.70 -3.43
N VAL A 72 -9.01 -8.13 -3.79
CA VAL A 72 -10.17 -8.09 -2.90
C VAL A 72 -9.98 -9.04 -1.71
N THR A 73 -9.45 -10.24 -1.93
CA THR A 73 -9.15 -11.18 -0.83
C THR A 73 -8.00 -10.70 0.05
N LEU A 74 -6.98 -10.04 -0.52
CA LEU A 74 -5.86 -9.46 0.22
C LEU A 74 -6.29 -8.26 1.06
N HIS A 75 -7.13 -7.36 0.53
CA HIS A 75 -7.71 -6.24 1.28
C HIS A 75 -8.57 -6.74 2.44
N SER A 76 -9.44 -7.73 2.18
CA SER A 76 -10.25 -8.37 3.21
C SER A 76 -9.36 -9.02 4.28
N LEU A 77 -8.27 -9.69 3.90
CA LEU A 77 -7.34 -10.31 4.83
C LEU A 77 -6.57 -9.27 5.65
N GLY A 78 -6.10 -8.19 5.05
CA GLY A 78 -5.45 -7.06 5.73
C GLY A 78 -6.35 -6.39 6.75
N HIS A 79 -7.58 -6.08 6.34
CA HIS A 79 -8.64 -5.56 7.21
C HIS A 79 -8.90 -6.53 8.38
N LYS A 80 -8.99 -7.83 8.10
CA LYS A 80 -9.20 -8.86 9.13
C LYS A 80 -8.06 -8.92 10.13
N VAL A 81 -6.80 -8.85 9.68
CA VAL A 81 -5.62 -8.80 10.55
C VAL A 81 -5.68 -7.58 11.47
N MET A 82 -6.06 -6.41 10.94
CA MET A 82 -6.19 -5.18 11.73
C MET A 82 -7.30 -5.26 12.78
N GLN A 83 -8.46 -5.80 12.43
CA GLN A 83 -9.55 -6.01 13.39
C GLN A 83 -9.15 -6.99 14.50
N LEU A 84 -8.51 -8.11 14.15
CA LEU A 84 -8.04 -9.09 15.13
C LEU A 84 -6.93 -8.52 16.03
N SER A 85 -6.04 -7.68 15.47
CA SER A 85 -4.99 -7.00 16.24
C SER A 85 -5.60 -6.08 17.30
N LEU A 86 -6.60 -5.28 16.93
CA LEU A 86 -7.26 -4.39 17.88
C LEU A 86 -8.06 -5.16 18.93
N ALA A 87 -8.83 -6.18 18.53
CA ALA A 87 -9.62 -6.99 19.46
C ALA A 87 -8.72 -7.71 20.48
N TYR A 88 -7.62 -8.30 20.04
CA TYR A 88 -6.67 -8.97 20.93
C TYR A 88 -5.92 -7.97 21.82
N TRP A 89 -5.60 -6.78 21.31
CA TRP A 89 -5.03 -5.70 22.12
C TRP A 89 -5.96 -5.29 23.27
N GLU A 90 -7.22 -5.01 22.96
CA GLU A 90 -8.23 -4.62 23.95
C GLU A 90 -8.48 -5.73 24.96
N GLU A 91 -8.58 -6.99 24.51
CA GLU A 91 -8.75 -8.17 25.38
C GLU A 91 -7.55 -8.38 26.32
N SER A 92 -6.33 -8.30 25.81
CA SER A 92 -5.13 -8.67 26.58
C SER A 92 -4.59 -7.55 27.47
N THR A 93 -4.84 -6.29 27.13
CA THR A 93 -4.27 -5.14 27.86
C THR A 93 -5.32 -4.28 28.54
N GLY A 94 -6.60 -4.38 28.15
CA GLY A 94 -7.66 -3.46 28.57
C GLY A 94 -7.49 -2.03 28.05
N LYS A 95 -6.52 -1.79 27.15
CA LYS A 95 -6.22 -0.47 26.59
C LYS A 95 -6.98 -0.24 25.30
N THR A 96 -7.22 1.02 24.98
CA THR A 96 -8.00 1.42 23.83
C THR A 96 -7.18 1.40 22.54
N LYS A 97 -7.88 1.53 21.41
CA LYS A 97 -7.29 1.82 20.09
C LYS A 97 -6.34 3.03 20.07
N VAL A 98 -6.63 4.07 20.85
CA VAL A 98 -5.77 5.27 20.92
C VAL A 98 -4.43 4.89 21.56
N ASP A 99 -4.46 4.15 22.66
CA ASP A 99 -3.26 3.64 23.32
C ASP A 99 -2.43 2.76 22.38
N LEU A 100 -3.07 1.91 21.57
CA LEU A 100 -2.36 1.11 20.57
C LEU A 100 -1.62 1.99 19.57
N ALA A 101 -2.25 3.06 19.08
CA ALA A 101 -1.63 4.00 18.16
C ALA A 101 -0.43 4.73 18.79
N GLU A 102 -0.58 5.21 20.01
CA GLU A 102 0.46 5.94 20.75
C GLU A 102 1.64 5.05 21.13
N LEU A 103 1.37 3.86 21.67
CA LEU A 103 2.40 2.94 22.14
C LEU A 103 3.16 2.27 20.99
N SER A 104 2.46 1.85 19.94
CA SER A 104 3.12 1.28 18.76
C SER A 104 3.90 2.33 17.97
N LYS A 105 3.52 3.62 18.07
CA LYS A 105 4.03 4.74 17.25
C LYS A 105 3.91 4.51 15.74
N LEU A 106 3.14 3.50 15.33
CA LEU A 106 2.89 3.21 13.93
C LEU A 106 1.83 4.19 13.42
N TRP A 107 0.79 4.44 14.21
CA TRP A 107 -0.37 5.22 13.81
C TRP A 107 -0.30 6.63 14.38
N LYS A 108 -0.53 7.64 13.53
CA LYS A 108 -0.52 9.03 13.98
C LYS A 108 -1.78 9.28 14.81
N THR A 109 -1.60 9.77 16.04
CA THR A 109 -2.67 10.31 16.86
C THR A 109 -2.76 11.82 16.63
N GLN A 110 -3.98 12.33 16.45
CA GLN A 110 -4.25 13.76 16.40
C GLN A 110 -5.06 14.12 17.63
N LEU A 111 -4.50 14.99 18.46
CA LEU A 111 -5.21 15.64 19.55
C LEU A 111 -5.98 16.82 18.96
N TYR A 112 -7.29 16.82 19.10
CA TYR A 112 -8.13 17.94 18.70
C TYR A 112 -8.28 18.94 19.85
N PRO A 113 -8.56 20.22 19.56
CA PRO A 113 -8.72 21.27 20.58
C PRO A 113 -9.86 21.01 21.58
N ASP A 114 -10.77 20.10 21.25
CA ASP A 114 -11.89 19.64 22.09
C ASP A 114 -11.48 18.51 23.08
N GLY A 115 -10.19 18.11 23.08
CA GLY A 115 -9.65 17.10 23.99
C GLY A 115 -9.76 15.65 23.49
N TRP A 116 -10.34 15.41 22.31
CA TRP A 116 -10.48 14.05 21.77
C TRP A 116 -9.24 13.64 20.95
N CYS A 117 -8.61 12.53 21.32
CA CYS A 117 -7.56 11.91 20.50
C CYS A 117 -8.19 11.04 19.41
N ARG A 118 -7.86 11.28 18.14
CA ARG A 118 -8.30 10.44 17.02
C ARG A 118 -7.15 9.75 16.31
N THR A 119 -7.43 8.55 15.81
CA THR A 119 -6.51 7.71 15.05
C THR A 119 -6.94 7.63 13.59
N GLN A 120 -7.12 8.78 12.93
CA GLN A 120 -7.80 8.88 11.63
C GLN A 120 -7.22 7.95 10.55
N THR A 121 -5.92 7.65 10.61
CA THR A 121 -5.29 6.71 9.67
C THR A 121 -5.53 5.25 10.03
N LEU A 122 -5.63 4.90 11.32
CA LEU A 122 -5.93 3.54 11.78
C LEU A 122 -7.39 3.18 11.51
N ASP A 123 -8.30 4.15 11.66
CA ASP A 123 -9.74 3.94 11.45
C ASP A 123 -10.04 3.47 10.03
N LYS A 124 -9.33 4.00 9.03
CA LYS A 124 -9.45 3.54 7.64
C LYS A 124 -9.07 2.06 7.44
N TYR A 125 -8.17 1.53 8.25
CA TYR A 125 -7.71 0.14 8.15
C TYR A 125 -8.62 -0.83 8.93
N LEU A 126 -9.51 -0.30 9.77
CA LEU A 126 -10.49 -1.06 10.54
C LEU A 126 -11.87 -1.13 9.89
N ASP A 127 -12.09 -0.33 8.84
CA ASP A 127 -13.32 -0.32 8.04
C ASP A 127 -13.01 -0.76 6.60
N LEU A 128 -13.65 -1.83 6.15
CA LEU A 128 -13.43 -2.41 4.83
C LEU A 128 -13.91 -1.46 3.71
N SER A 129 -14.92 -0.64 3.96
CA SER A 129 -15.53 0.26 2.95
C SER A 129 -14.63 1.43 2.57
N VAL A 130 -13.80 1.90 3.52
CA VAL A 130 -12.84 3.00 3.35
C VAL A 130 -11.39 2.52 3.43
N PHE A 131 -11.19 1.20 3.27
CA PHE A 131 -9.86 0.60 3.27
C PHE A 131 -9.04 1.18 2.11
N PRO A 132 -7.78 1.60 2.34
CA PRO A 132 -7.00 2.24 1.30
C PRO A 132 -6.84 1.34 0.07
N SER A 133 -6.98 1.92 -1.12
CA SER A 133 -6.72 1.21 -2.39
C SER A 133 -5.27 0.75 -2.53
N VAL A 134 -4.34 1.47 -1.90
CA VAL A 134 -2.92 1.11 -1.78
C VAL A 134 -2.56 1.08 -0.29
N PRO A 135 -2.82 -0.04 0.40
CA PRO A 135 -2.57 -0.18 1.83
C PRO A 135 -1.07 -0.32 2.12
N ARG A 136 -0.64 0.21 3.26
CA ARG A 136 0.74 0.06 3.74
C ARG A 136 0.89 -1.27 4.46
N TRP A 137 1.09 -2.35 3.70
CA TRP A 137 1.16 -3.72 4.22
C TRP A 137 2.13 -3.93 5.37
N ASN A 138 3.36 -3.38 5.25
CA ASN A 138 4.36 -3.44 6.32
C ASN A 138 3.83 -2.86 7.65
N LYS A 139 3.01 -1.82 7.59
CA LYS A 139 2.42 -1.19 8.77
C LYS A 139 1.37 -2.10 9.44
N ILE A 140 0.57 -2.80 8.65
CA ILE A 140 -0.39 -3.81 9.14
C ILE A 140 0.36 -4.94 9.84
N VAL A 141 1.37 -5.50 9.16
CA VAL A 141 2.20 -6.59 9.70
C VAL A 141 2.87 -6.18 11.02
N LYS A 142 3.55 -5.04 11.05
CA LYS A 142 4.19 -4.52 12.26
C LYS A 142 3.21 -4.25 13.40
N THR A 143 1.98 -3.86 13.09
CA THR A 143 0.96 -3.65 14.12
C THR A 143 0.57 -4.98 14.75
N ALA A 144 0.30 -6.01 13.94
CA ALA A 144 -0.04 -7.34 14.42
C ALA A 144 1.12 -7.97 15.23
N GLU A 145 2.35 -7.87 14.74
CA GLU A 145 3.54 -8.34 15.45
C GLU A 145 3.74 -7.60 16.78
N PHE A 146 3.56 -6.28 16.79
CA PHE A 146 3.63 -5.48 18.02
C PHE A 146 2.64 -5.99 19.06
N VAL A 147 1.36 -6.15 18.69
CA VAL A 147 0.33 -6.63 19.63
C VAL A 147 0.63 -8.05 20.11
N LEU A 148 1.05 -8.96 19.22
CA LEU A 148 1.43 -10.34 19.60
C LEU A 148 2.66 -10.37 20.53
N SER A 149 3.58 -9.43 20.39
CA SER A 149 4.78 -9.33 21.23
C SER A 149 4.54 -8.63 22.57
N TYR A 150 3.49 -7.83 22.68
CA TYR A 150 3.22 -7.01 23.87
C TYR A 150 2.62 -7.82 25.02
N SER A 151 1.82 -8.85 24.71
CA SER A 151 1.14 -9.67 25.71
C SER A 151 1.34 -11.16 25.41
N ASP A 152 1.67 -11.96 26.42
CA ASP A 152 1.83 -13.42 26.30
C ASP A 152 0.52 -14.19 26.54
N CYS A 153 -0.61 -13.49 26.60
CA CYS A 153 -1.91 -14.09 26.87
C CYS A 153 -2.33 -15.01 25.72
N ARG A 154 -2.28 -16.32 25.95
CA ARG A 154 -2.73 -17.32 24.95
C ARG A 154 -4.25 -17.37 24.92
N THR A 155 -4.85 -16.47 24.15
CA THR A 155 -6.28 -16.47 23.87
C THR A 155 -6.56 -17.03 22.48
N THR A 156 -7.80 -17.47 22.25
CA THR A 156 -8.24 -17.86 20.89
C THR A 156 -8.15 -16.70 19.90
N GLY A 157 -8.18 -15.44 20.39
CA GLY A 157 -7.95 -14.24 19.59
C GLY A 157 -6.50 -14.17 19.07
N ARG A 158 -5.53 -14.51 19.92
CA ARG A 158 -4.11 -14.59 19.55
C ARG A 158 -3.87 -15.57 18.40
N ASP A 159 -4.40 -16.78 18.51
CA ASP A 159 -4.19 -17.83 17.49
C ASP A 159 -4.83 -17.45 16.14
N LYS A 160 -6.02 -16.83 16.18
CA LYS A 160 -6.69 -16.32 14.97
C LYS A 160 -5.87 -15.21 14.32
N LEU A 161 -5.31 -14.29 15.11
CA LEU A 161 -4.46 -13.21 14.63
C LEU A 161 -3.19 -13.78 13.98
N ASP A 162 -2.52 -14.73 14.64
CA ASP A 162 -1.29 -15.34 14.14
C ASP A 162 -1.51 -16.10 12.83
N GLN A 163 -2.60 -16.87 12.72
CA GLN A 163 -2.99 -17.53 11.46
C GLN A 163 -3.29 -16.53 10.35
N ALA A 164 -4.05 -15.47 10.64
CA ALA A 164 -4.37 -14.45 9.65
C ALA A 164 -3.13 -13.67 9.19
N LEU A 165 -2.22 -13.36 10.12
CA LEU A 165 -0.96 -12.70 9.84
C LEU A 165 -0.02 -13.57 9.00
N THR A 166 0.09 -14.86 9.33
CA THR A 166 0.88 -15.83 8.55
C THR A 166 0.35 -15.94 7.13
N LYS A 167 -0.98 -16.07 6.97
CA LYS A 167 -1.61 -16.06 5.64
C LYS A 167 -1.30 -14.77 4.90
N LEU A 168 -1.44 -13.61 5.54
CA LEU A 168 -1.16 -12.32 4.90
C LEU A 168 0.28 -12.25 4.39
N LYS A 169 1.26 -12.67 5.19
CA LYS A 169 2.69 -12.69 4.81
C LYS A 169 2.99 -13.61 3.63
N LEU A 170 2.19 -14.65 3.38
CA LEU A 170 2.38 -15.53 2.22
C LEU A 170 1.94 -14.87 0.89
N PHE A 171 1.10 -13.85 0.95
CA PHE A 171 0.60 -13.13 -0.23
C PHE A 171 1.35 -11.83 -0.51
N LEU A 172 2.22 -11.38 0.40
CA LEU A 172 3.03 -10.16 0.29
C LEU A 172 4.43 -10.48 -0.25
#